data_AF-T0RJR3-F1
#
_entry.id   AF-T0RJR3-F1
#
_cell.length_a   1.000
_cell.length_b   1.000
_cell.length_c   1.000
_cell.angle_alpha   90.00
_cell.angle_beta   90.00
_cell.angle_gamma   90.00
#
_symmetry.space_group_name_H-M   'P 1'
#
loop_
_entity.id
_entity.type
_entity.pdbx_description
1 polymer ?
#
loop_
_entity_poly.entity_id
_entity_poly.type
_entity_poly.pdbx_seq_one_letter_code
_entity_poly.pdbx_strand_id
1 'polypeptide(L)'
;MSTVVKAKDGKLKVGKKTWTLNPSWTAVDGSYRIGSKRAYELFPAPLVKRLKAEAKDAFLTLHRVAVDVVQAKLVAWETSERTVDVRRDLLAQLSILDESAKSFDDMGPVYDCILFFDGSEWRAAIDDSGNCDFGAIEAIGVYHKRCEFRCFSDASQLHYAFNVYDNGDVLSIVCDAGSHGTHVASIAAGHDPENAANNGIAPGAQLVSIKIGDTRMGSAETGTAISRGILAVLQHKCDVVNMSYGEHVVHPNHSRSVDLINELVHDHGVTFVGSVGNDGPALGTIKGPCGLSSSVLGVGAYVSRDMMSNVHSLCPPFAESTLYTWSSRGPSLDGDNGISVVAPGGAITSVSHWTLSKQQLKNGTSMAAPHCAGVLALLISGLKAQQIPYHPYSLRHALEATATPLPGVGAQEQGCGLVNTPGAFDHAVRHGPRLSGQPWFLDVRVTSPGRPTARGICLREPFEVTPARVERTIKVTPVFPKAAPNTDRVAYAKTLRLVATQPWVRVPSMLTLCNDGRSFVVSIEIEHVATNFDAQILAFETPSIDEPCATVSKSPDEKKSTKIFHSDWKERVER
;
A
#
# COMPACT_ATOMS: atom_id res chain seq x y z
N MET A 1 10.70 27.34 -2.93
CA MET A 1 10.99 28.18 -4.12
C MET A 1 10.52 29.63 -3.93
N SER A 2 10.67 30.18 -2.71
CA SER A 2 10.21 31.54 -2.40
C SER A 2 11.18 32.64 -2.84
N THR A 3 12.45 32.30 -3.08
CA THR A 3 13.45 33.24 -3.56
C THR A 3 13.33 33.39 -5.08
N VAL A 4 13.04 34.61 -5.54
CA VAL A 4 12.96 34.98 -6.96
C VAL A 4 14.18 35.83 -7.33
N VAL A 5 14.82 35.51 -8.45
CA VAL A 5 16.01 36.20 -8.98
C VAL A 5 15.77 36.48 -10.46
N LYS A 6 16.16 37.68 -10.91
CA LYS A 6 16.11 38.04 -12.33
C LYS A 6 17.42 37.68 -13.03
N ALA A 7 17.29 37.10 -14.22
CA ALA A 7 18.44 36.80 -15.06
C ALA A 7 19.06 38.09 -15.63
N LYS A 8 20.38 38.08 -15.75
CA LYS A 8 21.15 39.10 -16.46
C LYS A 8 22.19 38.39 -17.33
N ASP A 9 22.16 38.65 -18.64
CA ASP A 9 23.08 38.07 -19.62
C ASP A 9 23.16 36.52 -19.55
N GLY A 10 21.99 35.87 -19.44
CA GLY A 10 21.88 34.41 -19.34
C GLY A 10 22.39 33.81 -18.02
N LYS A 11 22.58 34.64 -16.98
CA LYS A 11 23.12 34.20 -15.69
C LYS A 11 22.25 34.66 -14.52
N LEU A 12 22.25 33.86 -13.44
CA LEU A 12 21.66 34.22 -12.15
C LEU A 12 22.77 34.37 -11.10
N LYS A 13 22.69 35.43 -10.31
CA LYS A 13 23.59 35.61 -9.15
C LYS A 13 22.92 35.05 -7.90
N VAL A 14 23.48 33.96 -7.36
CA VAL A 14 22.92 33.24 -6.20
C VAL A 14 23.95 33.23 -5.07
N GLY A 15 23.85 34.21 -4.18
CA GLY A 15 24.85 34.43 -3.13
C GLY A 15 26.24 34.71 -3.74
N LYS A 16 27.20 33.82 -3.46
CA LYS A 16 28.56 33.87 -4.04
C LYS A 16 28.68 33.10 -5.37
N LYS A 17 27.69 32.30 -5.73
CA LYS A 17 27.69 31.49 -6.95
C LYS A 17 27.07 32.26 -8.11
N THR A 18 27.48 31.93 -9.33
CA THR A 18 26.83 32.39 -10.56
C THR A 18 26.31 31.15 -11.27
N TRP A 19 25.01 31.11 -11.54
CA TRP A 19 24.37 30.01 -12.25
C TRP A 19 24.22 30.38 -13.71
N THR A 20 24.68 29.53 -14.61
CA THR A 20 24.50 29.70 -16.06
C THR A 20 23.18 29.09 -16.47
N LEU A 21 22.33 29.82 -17.20
CA LEU A 21 21.03 29.35 -17.66
C LEU A 21 21.13 28.71 -19.04
N ASN A 22 20.23 27.76 -19.30
CA ASN A 22 20.03 27.25 -20.65
C ASN A 22 19.52 28.39 -21.56
N PRO A 23 20.19 28.70 -22.69
CA PRO A 23 19.78 29.76 -23.60
C PRO A 23 18.38 29.55 -24.22
N SER A 24 17.88 28.32 -24.25
CA SER A 24 16.54 28.00 -24.77
C SER A 24 15.40 28.36 -23.81
N TRP A 25 15.70 28.64 -22.54
CA TRP A 25 14.67 28.92 -21.54
C TRP A 25 14.15 30.34 -21.65
N THR A 26 12.84 30.47 -21.70
CA THR A 26 12.14 31.75 -21.75
C THR A 26 11.29 31.90 -20.50
N ALA A 27 11.73 32.68 -19.52
CA ALA A 27 10.95 32.98 -18.33
C ALA A 27 10.22 34.31 -18.46
N VAL A 28 8.98 34.38 -17.99
CA VAL A 28 8.23 35.65 -17.90
C VAL A 28 9.02 36.65 -17.07
N ASP A 29 9.21 37.86 -17.61
CA ASP A 29 9.99 38.96 -17.05
C ASP A 29 11.44 38.60 -16.67
N GLY A 30 11.99 37.53 -17.27
CA GLY A 30 13.30 37.00 -16.93
C GLY A 30 13.42 36.53 -15.48
N SER A 31 12.30 36.17 -14.85
CA SER A 31 12.23 35.85 -13.42
C SER A 31 12.32 34.35 -13.17
N TYR A 32 13.29 33.94 -12.36
CA TYR A 32 13.54 32.55 -12.00
C TYR A 32 13.45 32.39 -10.48
N ARG A 33 12.77 31.33 -10.05
CA ARG A 33 12.74 30.89 -8.66
C ARG A 33 13.85 29.89 -8.43
N ILE A 34 14.55 30.03 -7.31
CA ILE A 34 15.72 29.21 -7.00
C ILE A 34 15.53 28.44 -5.69
N GLY A 35 16.18 27.30 -5.58
CA GLY A 35 16.24 26.48 -4.38
C GLY A 35 17.37 25.47 -4.43
N SER A 36 17.58 24.77 -3.33
CA SER A 36 18.57 23.70 -3.23
C SER A 36 18.01 22.53 -2.43
N LYS A 37 18.43 21.30 -2.75
CA LYS A 37 17.98 20.10 -2.05
C LYS A 37 19.11 19.09 -1.90
N ARG A 38 19.26 18.49 -0.72
CA ARG A 38 20.21 17.38 -0.52
C ARG A 38 19.68 16.12 -1.19
N ALA A 39 20.50 15.47 -2.01
CA ALA A 39 20.09 14.30 -2.78
C ALA A 39 19.63 13.14 -1.88
N TYR A 40 20.39 12.83 -0.83
CA TYR A 40 20.09 11.71 0.07
C TYR A 40 18.81 11.89 0.90
N GLU A 41 18.23 13.10 0.98
CA GLU A 41 16.91 13.29 1.58
C GLU A 41 15.75 12.89 0.64
N LEU A 42 16.02 12.77 -0.66
CA LEU A 42 15.07 12.31 -1.66
C LEU A 42 15.18 10.80 -1.91
N PHE A 43 16.40 10.27 -1.78
CA PHE A 43 16.75 8.93 -2.25
C PHE A 43 16.31 7.83 -1.27
N PRO A 44 15.88 6.66 -1.77
CA PRO A 44 15.63 5.49 -0.92
C PRO A 44 16.86 5.10 -0.09
N ALA A 45 16.67 4.67 1.17
CA ALA A 45 17.77 4.31 2.06
C ALA A 45 18.73 3.23 1.49
N PRO A 46 18.27 2.18 0.78
CA PRO A 46 19.19 1.22 0.15
C PRO A 46 20.06 1.85 -0.95
N LEU A 47 19.52 2.81 -1.70
CA LEU A 47 20.30 3.57 -2.69
C LEU A 47 21.35 4.43 -2.02
N VAL A 48 20.98 5.17 -0.96
CA VAL A 48 21.93 5.98 -0.18
C VAL A 48 23.06 5.11 0.38
N LYS A 49 22.73 3.93 0.92
CA LYS A 49 23.74 2.98 1.42
C LYS A 49 24.72 2.55 0.32
N ARG A 50 24.22 2.26 -0.89
CA ARG A 50 25.05 1.89 -2.04
C ARG A 50 25.99 3.04 -2.44
N LEU A 51 25.45 4.24 -2.63
CA LEU A 51 26.23 5.41 -3.04
C LEU A 51 27.29 5.81 -1.99
N LYS A 52 26.96 5.76 -0.70
CA LYS A 52 27.94 6.00 0.38
C LYS A 52 29.08 4.97 0.38
N ALA A 53 28.79 3.71 0.07
CA ALA A 53 29.81 2.67 -0.02
C ALA A 53 30.74 2.92 -1.22
N GLU A 54 30.17 3.19 -2.40
CA GLU A 54 30.91 3.56 -3.61
C GLU A 54 31.80 4.80 -3.37
N ALA A 55 31.26 5.83 -2.71
CA ALA A 55 32.00 7.04 -2.37
C ALA A 55 33.13 6.77 -1.36
N LYS A 56 32.90 5.91 -0.36
CA LYS A 56 33.93 5.51 0.60
C LYS A 56 35.07 4.75 -0.08
N ASP A 57 34.77 3.85 -0.99
CA ASP A 57 35.80 3.09 -1.74
C ASP A 57 36.64 4.01 -2.63
N ALA A 58 35.99 4.97 -3.32
CA ALA A 58 36.69 5.99 -4.09
C ALA A 58 37.57 6.89 -3.21
N PHE A 59 37.05 7.32 -2.05
CA PHE A 59 37.82 8.09 -1.07
C PHE A 59 39.03 7.30 -0.56
N LEU A 60 38.85 6.05 -0.14
CA LEU A 60 39.92 5.21 0.40
C LEU A 60 41.03 4.96 -0.63
N THR A 61 40.68 4.88 -1.92
CA THR A 61 41.64 4.73 -3.01
C THR A 61 42.57 5.95 -3.09
N LEU A 62 42.02 7.16 -3.10
CA LEU A 62 42.81 8.41 -3.10
C LEU A 62 43.53 8.61 -1.77
N HIS A 63 42.89 8.24 -0.67
CA HIS A 63 43.41 8.37 0.68
C HIS A 63 44.66 7.53 0.89
N ARG A 64 44.69 6.29 0.37
CA ARG A 64 45.87 5.43 0.45
C ARG A 64 47.09 6.06 -0.20
N VAL A 65 46.92 6.72 -1.35
CA VAL A 65 48.02 7.46 -2.02
C VAL A 65 48.54 8.59 -1.13
N ALA A 66 47.66 9.33 -0.46
CA ALA A 66 48.07 10.38 0.48
C ALA A 66 48.84 9.82 1.68
N VAL A 67 48.38 8.69 2.24
CA VAL A 67 49.07 7.98 3.31
C VAL A 67 50.46 7.53 2.86
N ASP A 68 50.57 6.89 1.69
CA ASP A 68 51.83 6.40 1.13
C ASP A 68 52.84 7.55 0.93
N VAL A 69 52.37 8.73 0.48
CA VAL A 69 53.21 9.93 0.34
C VAL A 69 53.78 10.40 1.68
N VAL A 70 52.95 10.47 2.73
CA VAL A 70 53.41 10.91 4.06
C VAL A 70 54.32 9.85 4.71
N GLN A 71 54.01 8.56 4.52
CA GLN A 71 54.86 7.46 4.98
C GLN A 71 56.23 7.48 4.28
N ALA A 72 56.28 7.69 2.97
CA ALA A 72 57.53 7.81 2.23
C ALA A 72 58.37 9.00 2.72
N LYS A 73 57.73 10.15 3.02
CA LYS A 73 58.41 11.30 3.64
C LYS A 73 58.97 10.98 5.03
N LEU A 74 58.24 10.21 5.83
CA LEU A 74 58.69 9.79 7.16
C LEU A 74 59.91 8.87 7.08
N VAL A 75 59.89 7.88 6.18
CA VAL A 75 61.05 6.99 5.92
C VAL A 75 62.25 7.78 5.42
N ALA A 76 62.05 8.71 4.48
CA ALA A 76 63.13 9.57 3.98
C ALA A 76 63.73 10.44 5.09
N TRP A 77 62.89 11.00 5.98
CA TRP A 77 63.35 11.77 7.14
C TRP A 77 64.21 10.94 8.09
N GLU A 78 63.91 9.65 8.30
CA GLU A 78 64.73 8.76 9.14
C GLU A 78 66.19 8.63 8.64
N THR A 79 66.40 8.87 7.34
CA THR A 79 67.69 8.76 6.65
C THR A 79 68.46 10.09 6.46
N SER A 80 67.88 11.26 6.79
CA SER A 80 68.51 12.58 6.61
C SER A 80 68.88 13.28 7.94
N GLU A 81 69.41 14.53 7.90
CA GLU A 81 69.64 15.35 9.10
C GLU A 81 68.32 15.61 9.86
N ARG A 82 68.33 15.33 11.18
CA ARG A 82 67.12 15.07 11.97
C ARG A 82 66.72 16.26 12.83
N THR A 83 65.67 16.99 12.43
CA THR A 83 64.97 17.93 13.32
C THR A 83 63.70 17.30 13.90
N VAL A 84 63.50 17.40 15.22
CA VAL A 84 62.37 16.80 15.96
C VAL A 84 61.01 17.33 15.49
N ASP A 85 60.92 18.61 15.11
CA ASP A 85 59.67 19.24 14.70
C ASP A 85 59.08 18.61 13.42
N VAL A 86 59.92 18.20 12.47
CA VAL A 86 59.49 17.59 11.19
C VAL A 86 58.92 16.18 11.43
N ARG A 87 59.52 15.39 12.33
CA ARG A 87 58.98 14.07 12.69
C ARG A 87 57.61 14.19 13.34
N ARG A 88 57.47 15.14 14.28
CA ARG A 88 56.20 15.38 14.99
C ARG A 88 55.10 15.75 14.00
N ASP A 89 55.40 16.63 13.03
CA ASP A 89 54.46 17.03 11.99
C ASP A 89 54.01 15.85 11.11
N LEU A 90 54.95 15.03 10.62
CA LEU A 90 54.63 13.87 9.78
C LEU A 90 53.78 12.83 10.52
N LEU A 91 54.07 12.58 11.81
CA LEU A 91 53.23 11.70 12.64
C LEU A 91 51.84 12.27 12.89
N ALA A 92 51.72 13.60 13.08
CA ALA A 92 50.43 14.26 13.21
C ALA A 92 49.61 14.17 11.91
N GLN A 93 50.24 14.35 10.74
CA GLN A 93 49.59 14.16 9.45
C GLN A 93 49.07 12.73 9.29
N LEU A 94 49.86 11.71 9.64
CA LEU A 94 49.40 10.30 9.60
C LEU A 94 48.23 10.05 10.56
N SER A 95 48.26 10.63 11.76
CA SER A 95 47.15 10.53 12.73
C SER A 95 45.86 11.12 12.16
N ILE A 96 45.94 12.32 11.56
CA ILE A 96 44.78 12.98 10.92
C ILE A 96 44.27 12.13 9.74
N LEU A 97 45.16 11.57 8.94
CA LEU A 97 44.77 10.71 7.82
C LEU A 97 44.03 9.46 8.33
N ASP A 98 44.59 8.75 9.30
CA ASP A 98 43.95 7.55 9.90
C ASP A 98 42.58 7.88 10.53
N GLU A 99 42.49 8.99 11.28
CA GLU A 99 41.22 9.47 11.85
C GLU A 99 40.20 9.82 10.76
N SER A 100 40.63 10.47 9.68
CA SER A 100 39.74 10.84 8.56
C SER A 100 39.17 9.62 7.84
N ALA A 101 39.94 8.53 7.71
CA ALA A 101 39.46 7.28 7.12
C ALA A 101 38.45 6.56 8.01
N LYS A 102 38.65 6.59 9.33
CA LYS A 102 37.74 6.00 10.32
C LYS A 102 36.43 6.76 10.43
N SER A 103 36.50 8.09 10.36
CA SER A 103 35.35 9.00 10.54
C SER A 103 34.68 9.42 9.23
N PHE A 104 35.09 8.86 8.09
CA PHE A 104 34.50 9.19 6.79
C PHE A 104 32.99 8.91 6.75
N ASP A 105 32.22 9.95 6.50
CA ASP A 105 30.79 9.88 6.21
C ASP A 105 30.47 10.79 5.02
N ASP A 106 29.89 10.20 3.97
CA ASP A 106 29.42 10.94 2.82
C ASP A 106 28.01 11.47 3.08
N MET A 107 27.88 12.79 3.15
CA MET A 107 26.58 13.47 3.35
C MET A 107 25.75 13.60 2.07
N GLY A 108 26.33 13.22 0.93
CA GLY A 108 25.72 13.29 -0.38
C GLY A 108 25.76 14.70 -1.00
N PRO A 109 25.50 14.80 -2.31
CA PRO A 109 25.52 16.08 -3.01
C PRO A 109 24.32 16.97 -2.67
N VAL A 110 24.52 18.28 -2.83
CA VAL A 110 23.45 19.28 -2.80
C VAL A 110 23.14 19.68 -4.23
N TYR A 111 21.90 19.47 -4.64
CA TYR A 111 21.42 19.82 -5.97
C TYR A 111 20.85 21.23 -5.98
N ASP A 112 21.20 21.97 -7.03
CA ASP A 112 20.70 23.31 -7.29
C ASP A 112 19.46 23.19 -8.20
N CYS A 113 18.38 23.89 -7.85
CA CYS A 113 17.08 23.75 -8.49
C CYS A 113 16.60 25.11 -9.00
N ILE A 114 16.09 25.12 -10.24
CA ILE A 114 15.46 26.28 -10.88
C ILE A 114 14.01 25.95 -11.21
N LEU A 115 13.12 26.92 -10.99
CA LEU A 115 11.72 26.89 -11.39
C LEU A 115 11.37 28.23 -12.06
N PHE A 116 10.70 28.21 -13.20
CA PHE A 116 10.24 29.43 -13.85
C PHE A 116 8.92 29.19 -14.57
N PHE A 117 8.19 30.27 -14.84
CA PHE A 117 6.97 30.23 -15.63
C PHE A 117 7.31 30.71 -17.04
N ASP A 118 7.01 29.90 -18.06
CA ASP A 118 7.38 30.19 -19.45
C ASP A 118 6.37 31.05 -20.22
N GLY A 119 5.32 31.50 -19.54
CA GLY A 119 4.18 32.21 -20.12
C GLY A 119 2.96 31.32 -20.32
N SER A 120 3.16 30.00 -20.34
CA SER A 120 2.09 29.01 -20.45
C SER A 120 2.03 28.07 -19.25
N GLU A 121 3.18 27.59 -18.78
CA GLU A 121 3.28 26.61 -17.71
C GLU A 121 4.55 26.76 -16.87
N TRP A 122 4.56 26.08 -15.72
CA TRP A 122 5.73 26.01 -14.86
C TRP A 122 6.71 24.97 -15.39
N ARG A 123 7.98 25.36 -15.46
CA ARG A 123 9.12 24.54 -15.90
C ARG A 123 10.18 24.49 -14.81
N ALA A 124 10.75 23.32 -14.59
CA ALA A 124 11.78 23.13 -13.58
C ALA A 124 12.97 22.32 -14.10
N ALA A 125 14.13 22.60 -13.53
CA ALA A 125 15.39 21.93 -13.83
C ALA A 125 16.21 21.75 -12.55
N ILE A 126 16.97 20.67 -12.50
CA ILE A 126 17.88 20.35 -11.40
C ILE A 126 19.28 20.15 -11.98
N ASP A 127 20.27 20.85 -11.43
CA ASP A 127 21.68 20.54 -11.62
C ASP A 127 22.11 19.53 -10.54
N ASP A 128 22.38 18.31 -10.98
CA ASP A 128 22.85 17.21 -10.16
C ASP A 128 24.38 17.02 -10.18
N SER A 129 25.09 17.83 -10.96
CA SER A 129 26.55 17.83 -11.06
C SER A 129 27.22 18.76 -10.03
N GLY A 130 26.50 19.79 -9.57
CA GLY A 130 26.98 20.77 -8.59
C GLY A 130 27.93 21.82 -9.16
N ASN A 131 28.05 21.90 -10.49
CA ASN A 131 28.88 22.90 -11.18
C ASN A 131 28.14 24.24 -11.39
N CYS A 132 26.84 24.30 -11.04
CA CYS A 132 25.97 25.44 -11.23
C CYS A 132 25.78 25.86 -12.70
N ASP A 133 25.87 24.90 -13.62
CA ASP A 133 25.68 25.11 -15.05
C ASP A 133 24.43 24.38 -15.55
N PHE A 134 23.38 25.16 -15.83
CA PHE A 134 22.16 24.65 -16.43
C PHE A 134 22.17 24.74 -17.96
N GLY A 135 23.28 25.16 -18.57
CA GLY A 135 23.38 25.46 -20.01
C GLY A 135 22.88 24.34 -20.92
N ALA A 136 23.13 23.08 -20.54
CA ALA A 136 22.73 21.88 -21.27
C ALA A 136 21.50 21.16 -20.67
N ILE A 137 20.99 21.63 -19.54
CA ILE A 137 19.91 20.94 -18.82
C ILE A 137 18.58 21.33 -19.46
N GLU A 138 17.79 20.34 -19.86
CA GLU A 138 16.43 20.57 -20.33
C GLU A 138 15.47 20.73 -19.16
N ALA A 139 14.67 21.80 -19.17
CA ALA A 139 13.64 21.99 -18.17
C ALA A 139 12.39 21.17 -18.52
N ILE A 140 11.91 20.37 -17.57
CA ILE A 140 10.67 19.60 -17.72
C ILE A 140 9.50 20.35 -17.08
N GLY A 141 8.29 20.12 -17.60
CA GLY A 141 7.08 20.69 -17.02
C GLY A 141 6.47 19.84 -15.91
N VAL A 142 5.28 20.25 -15.46
CA VAL A 142 4.52 19.54 -14.43
C VAL A 142 4.06 18.17 -14.97
N TYR A 143 4.33 17.10 -14.20
CA TYR A 143 4.17 15.73 -14.66
C TYR A 143 2.76 15.41 -15.16
N HIS A 144 1.72 15.80 -14.42
CA HIS A 144 0.34 15.49 -14.80
C HIS A 144 -0.13 16.20 -16.09
N LYS A 145 0.64 17.18 -16.60
CA LYS A 145 0.35 17.89 -17.85
C LYS A 145 1.17 17.35 -19.02
N ARG A 146 2.45 17.06 -18.80
CA ARG A 146 3.41 16.73 -19.88
C ARG A 146 3.90 15.28 -19.86
N CYS A 147 3.69 14.56 -18.76
CA CYS A 147 4.24 13.23 -18.50
C CYS A 147 5.77 13.17 -18.65
N GLU A 148 6.45 14.29 -18.45
CA GLU A 148 7.91 14.41 -18.56
C GLU A 148 8.59 14.04 -17.24
N PHE A 149 9.64 13.23 -17.32
CA PHE A 149 10.48 12.83 -16.21
C PHE A 149 11.96 12.80 -16.65
N ARG A 150 12.86 12.73 -15.68
CA ARG A 150 14.31 12.63 -15.91
C ARG A 150 14.94 11.64 -14.94
N CYS A 151 16.16 11.22 -15.24
CA CYS A 151 17.02 10.53 -14.30
C CYS A 151 17.99 11.54 -13.68
N PHE A 152 18.39 11.35 -12.42
CA PHE A 152 19.57 12.03 -11.86
C PHE A 152 20.84 11.46 -12.53
N SER A 153 21.88 11.14 -11.76
CA SER A 153 23.13 10.61 -12.30
C SER A 153 23.03 9.15 -12.72
N ASP A 154 23.92 8.74 -13.62
CA ASP A 154 24.09 7.33 -14.02
C ASP A 154 24.35 6.42 -12.82
N ALA A 155 25.15 6.87 -11.84
CA ALA A 155 25.39 6.13 -10.61
C ALA A 155 24.10 5.88 -9.81
N SER A 156 23.18 6.85 -9.79
CA SER A 156 21.93 6.72 -9.03
C SER A 156 20.88 5.86 -9.73
N GLN A 157 20.76 5.97 -11.07
CA GLN A 157 19.65 5.46 -11.88
C GLN A 157 18.24 5.84 -11.32
N LEU A 158 18.17 6.89 -10.48
CA LEU A 158 16.92 7.29 -9.84
C LEU A 158 16.20 8.31 -10.72
N HIS A 159 14.96 7.99 -11.04
CA HIS A 159 14.10 8.85 -11.85
C HIS A 159 13.29 9.79 -10.96
N TYR A 160 13.01 10.97 -11.49
CA TYR A 160 12.20 11.98 -10.83
C TYR A 160 11.26 12.68 -11.81
N ALA A 161 10.19 13.21 -11.26
CA ALA A 161 9.26 14.12 -11.93
C ALA A 161 8.88 15.27 -11.00
N PHE A 162 8.17 16.28 -11.52
CA PHE A 162 7.81 17.46 -10.73
C PHE A 162 6.32 17.73 -10.67
N ASN A 163 5.90 18.22 -9.51
CA ASN A 163 4.67 19.00 -9.33
C ASN A 163 5.02 20.39 -8.78
N VAL A 164 4.14 21.36 -9.02
CA VAL A 164 4.30 22.73 -8.55
C VAL A 164 3.04 23.16 -7.81
N TYR A 165 3.21 23.68 -6.61
CA TYR A 165 2.13 24.14 -5.75
C TYR A 165 2.33 25.61 -5.35
N ASP A 166 1.28 26.20 -4.79
CA ASP A 166 1.30 27.54 -4.20
C ASP A 166 1.87 28.60 -5.17
N ASN A 167 1.36 28.61 -6.41
CA ASN A 167 1.78 29.54 -7.47
C ASN A 167 3.30 29.62 -7.69
N GLY A 168 3.97 28.47 -7.58
CA GLY A 168 5.41 28.35 -7.78
C GLY A 168 6.24 28.48 -6.51
N ASP A 169 5.63 28.72 -5.34
CA ASP A 169 6.38 28.80 -4.08
C ASP A 169 6.90 27.43 -3.63
N VAL A 170 6.28 26.34 -4.09
CA VAL A 170 6.67 24.97 -3.76
C VAL A 170 6.93 24.16 -5.03
N LEU A 171 8.18 23.70 -5.18
CA LEU A 171 8.55 22.64 -6.12
C LEU A 171 8.51 21.30 -5.39
N SER A 172 7.69 20.38 -5.87
CA SER A 172 7.60 19.02 -5.36
C SER A 172 8.38 18.09 -6.30
N ILE A 173 9.52 17.62 -5.81
CA ILE A 173 10.36 16.63 -6.48
C ILE A 173 9.84 15.25 -6.08
N VAL A 174 9.35 14.50 -7.06
CA VAL A 174 8.74 13.19 -6.84
C VAL A 174 9.70 12.11 -7.32
N CYS A 175 10.25 11.38 -6.36
CA CYS A 175 11.02 10.15 -6.56
C CYS A 175 10.36 9.03 -5.76
N ASP A 176 10.62 7.78 -6.11
CA ASP A 176 10.17 6.66 -5.29
C ASP A 176 10.78 6.70 -3.86
N ALA A 177 10.09 6.11 -2.89
CA ALA A 177 10.67 5.86 -1.54
C ALA A 177 11.33 4.47 -1.44
N GLY A 178 11.05 3.59 -2.41
CA GLY A 178 11.47 2.21 -2.44
C GLY A 178 10.93 1.52 -3.70
N SER A 179 11.44 0.32 -4.01
CA SER A 179 11.06 -0.42 -5.22
C SER A 179 9.71 -1.12 -5.14
N HIS A 180 9.09 -1.12 -3.96
CA HIS A 180 7.82 -1.81 -3.69
C HIS A 180 6.67 -1.25 -4.53
N GLY A 181 6.51 0.07 -4.60
CA GLY A 181 5.43 0.70 -5.36
C GLY A 181 5.47 0.38 -6.86
N THR A 182 6.68 0.34 -7.45
CA THR A 182 6.88 -0.05 -8.85
C THR A 182 6.48 -1.51 -9.09
N HIS A 183 6.87 -2.41 -8.19
CA HIS A 183 6.50 -3.83 -8.27
C HIS A 183 4.99 -4.03 -8.17
N VAL A 184 4.34 -3.36 -7.21
CA VAL A 184 2.88 -3.33 -7.03
C VAL A 184 2.16 -2.83 -8.29
N ALA A 185 2.60 -1.70 -8.84
CA ALA A 185 2.01 -1.13 -10.05
C ALA A 185 2.17 -2.06 -11.26
N SER A 186 3.33 -2.73 -11.37
CA SER A 186 3.62 -3.68 -12.45
C SER A 186 2.71 -4.90 -12.40
N ILE A 187 2.38 -5.42 -11.20
CA ILE A 187 1.40 -6.51 -11.04
C ILE A 187 0.01 -6.07 -11.52
N ALA A 188 -0.42 -4.87 -11.13
CA ALA A 188 -1.76 -4.40 -11.45
C ALA A 188 -1.94 -4.12 -12.96
N ALA A 189 -1.00 -3.39 -13.56
CA ALA A 189 -1.17 -2.82 -14.91
C ALA A 189 0.14 -2.64 -15.69
N GLY A 190 1.22 -3.36 -15.35
CA GLY A 190 2.45 -3.31 -16.14
C GLY A 190 2.17 -3.69 -17.61
N HIS A 191 2.72 -2.94 -18.55
CA HIS A 191 2.60 -3.24 -19.98
C HIS A 191 3.99 -3.33 -20.60
N ASP A 192 4.31 -4.50 -21.14
CA ASP A 192 5.50 -4.77 -21.93
C ASP A 192 5.07 -5.00 -23.39
N PRO A 193 5.40 -4.07 -24.31
CA PRO A 193 5.02 -4.19 -25.71
C PRO A 193 5.81 -5.27 -26.45
N GLU A 194 6.96 -5.71 -25.94
CA GLU A 194 7.81 -6.71 -26.56
C GLU A 194 7.47 -8.12 -26.08
N ASN A 195 7.01 -8.25 -24.84
CA ASN A 195 6.68 -9.55 -24.25
C ASN A 195 5.44 -9.48 -23.35
N ALA A 196 4.29 -9.88 -23.91
CA ALA A 196 3.03 -9.90 -23.18
C ALA A 196 3.03 -10.80 -21.92
N ALA A 197 3.95 -11.75 -21.78
CA ALA A 197 4.09 -12.56 -20.56
C ALA A 197 4.57 -11.74 -19.35
N ASN A 198 5.14 -10.56 -19.57
CA ASN A 198 5.56 -9.63 -18.51
C ASN A 198 4.43 -8.67 -18.09
N ASN A 199 3.28 -8.70 -18.75
CA ASN A 199 2.17 -7.81 -18.43
C ASN A 199 1.61 -8.09 -17.03
N GLY A 200 1.15 -7.02 -16.38
CA GLY A 200 0.26 -7.09 -15.25
C GLY A 200 -1.12 -7.60 -15.65
N ILE A 201 -2.04 -7.60 -14.69
CA ILE A 201 -3.40 -8.13 -14.89
C ILE A 201 -4.21 -7.26 -15.86
N ALA A 202 -4.09 -5.94 -15.77
CA ALA A 202 -4.81 -4.98 -16.59
C ALA A 202 -3.86 -4.02 -17.33
N PRO A 203 -3.10 -4.48 -18.35
CA PRO A 203 -2.08 -3.66 -19.03
C PRO A 203 -2.65 -2.45 -19.79
N GLY A 204 -3.97 -2.42 -20.06
CA GLY A 204 -4.65 -1.27 -20.65
C GLY A 204 -5.09 -0.20 -19.63
N ALA A 205 -4.92 -0.42 -18.33
CA ALA A 205 -5.27 0.55 -17.30
C ALA A 205 -4.19 1.62 -17.15
N GLN A 206 -4.61 2.86 -16.89
CA GLN A 206 -3.69 3.95 -16.58
C GLN A 206 -3.32 3.93 -15.10
N LEU A 207 -2.05 4.24 -14.79
CA LEU A 207 -1.52 4.26 -13.42
C LEU A 207 -1.36 5.70 -12.93
N VAL A 208 -1.89 5.98 -11.74
CA VAL A 208 -1.65 7.22 -11.00
C VAL A 208 -0.87 6.87 -9.73
N SER A 209 0.44 7.15 -9.73
CA SER A 209 1.30 6.89 -8.57
C SER A 209 1.14 7.99 -7.53
N ILE A 210 0.71 7.61 -6.32
CA ILE A 210 0.50 8.52 -5.19
C ILE A 210 1.40 8.07 -4.03
N LYS A 211 2.54 8.75 -3.90
CA LYS A 211 3.49 8.46 -2.82
C LYS A 211 2.96 8.97 -1.49
N ILE A 212 2.56 8.04 -0.61
CA ILE A 212 2.13 8.36 0.77
C ILE A 212 3.23 8.15 1.81
N GLY A 213 4.27 7.38 1.47
CA GLY A 213 5.41 7.10 2.34
C GLY A 213 6.43 8.24 2.37
N ASP A 214 6.84 8.63 3.57
CA ASP A 214 7.84 9.68 3.78
C ASP A 214 9.24 9.08 3.90
N THR A 215 10.10 9.36 2.92
CA THR A 215 11.50 8.86 2.91
C THR A 215 12.27 9.26 4.18
N ARG A 216 11.93 10.40 4.81
CA ARG A 216 12.57 10.88 6.05
C ARG A 216 12.24 10.01 7.27
N MET A 217 11.16 9.24 7.18
CA MET A 217 10.66 8.36 8.23
C MET A 217 10.73 6.89 7.79
N GLY A 218 11.70 6.54 6.93
CA GLY A 218 11.88 5.16 6.47
C GLY A 218 10.73 4.67 5.59
N SER A 219 10.09 5.57 4.85
CA SER A 219 8.88 5.34 4.05
C SER A 219 7.58 5.23 4.84
N ALA A 220 7.53 5.41 6.16
CA ALA A 220 6.26 5.38 6.91
C ALA A 220 5.21 6.33 6.32
N GLU A 221 3.95 5.91 6.25
CA GLU A 221 2.85 6.76 5.83
C GLU A 221 2.45 7.75 6.92
N THR A 222 1.73 8.79 6.53
CA THR A 222 1.20 9.78 7.46
C THR A 222 -0.26 10.05 7.19
N GLY A 223 -1.01 10.44 8.23
CA GLY A 223 -2.41 10.84 8.05
C GLY A 223 -2.58 12.01 7.07
N THR A 224 -1.60 12.92 7.01
CA THR A 224 -1.59 14.04 6.04
C THR A 224 -1.35 13.54 4.61
N ALA A 225 -0.45 12.58 4.42
CA ALA A 225 -0.21 11.97 3.12
C ALA A 225 -1.41 11.14 2.64
N ILE A 226 -2.07 10.37 3.53
CA ILE A 226 -3.32 9.66 3.21
C ILE A 226 -4.40 10.65 2.78
N SER A 227 -4.62 11.73 3.54
CA SER A 227 -5.64 12.74 3.21
C SER A 227 -5.39 13.40 1.86
N ARG A 228 -4.13 13.78 1.57
CA ARG A 228 -3.73 14.33 0.27
C ARG A 228 -3.84 13.30 -0.85
N GLY A 229 -3.53 12.04 -0.56
CA GLY A 229 -3.65 10.95 -1.52
C GLY A 229 -5.11 10.72 -1.94
N ILE A 230 -6.04 10.70 -0.98
CA ILE A 230 -7.48 10.60 -1.28
C ILE A 230 -7.95 11.78 -2.14
N LEU A 231 -7.49 13.00 -1.85
CA LEU A 231 -7.77 14.16 -2.70
C LEU A 231 -7.23 13.98 -4.13
N ALA A 232 -6.01 13.46 -4.29
CA ALA A 232 -5.42 13.20 -5.59
C ALA A 232 -6.21 12.13 -6.39
N VAL A 233 -6.70 11.08 -5.71
CA VAL A 233 -7.58 10.06 -6.33
C VAL A 233 -8.83 10.73 -6.94
N LEU A 234 -9.46 11.65 -6.20
CA LEU A 234 -10.64 12.38 -6.69
C LEU A 234 -10.29 13.33 -7.85
N GLN A 235 -9.19 14.08 -7.73
CA GLN A 235 -8.75 15.02 -8.76
C GLN A 235 -8.44 14.31 -10.10
N HIS A 236 -7.85 13.11 -10.03
CA HIS A 236 -7.51 12.31 -11.20
C HIS A 236 -8.61 11.33 -11.63
N LYS A 237 -9.76 11.32 -10.95
CA LYS A 237 -10.94 10.50 -11.29
C LYS A 237 -10.61 9.01 -11.38
N CYS A 238 -9.80 8.49 -10.47
CA CYS A 238 -9.42 7.07 -10.47
C CYS A 238 -10.63 6.18 -10.17
N ASP A 239 -10.74 5.05 -10.86
CA ASP A 239 -11.82 4.06 -10.64
C ASP A 239 -11.51 3.07 -9.51
N VAL A 240 -10.23 2.73 -9.35
CA VAL A 240 -9.74 1.73 -8.37
C VAL A 240 -8.52 2.29 -7.65
N VAL A 241 -8.50 2.10 -6.33
CA VAL A 241 -7.34 2.36 -5.47
C VAL A 241 -6.80 1.02 -4.99
N ASN A 242 -5.49 0.83 -5.11
CA ASN A 242 -4.77 -0.22 -4.40
C ASN A 242 -3.90 0.40 -3.30
N MET A 243 -4.14 0.02 -2.05
CA MET A 243 -3.33 0.43 -0.91
C MET A 243 -2.65 -0.79 -0.28
N SER A 244 -1.43 -1.05 -0.74
CA SER A 244 -0.53 -2.06 -0.19
C SER A 244 0.38 -1.47 0.90
N TYR A 245 -0.23 -0.72 1.81
CA TYR A 245 0.39 0.00 2.92
C TYR A 245 -0.52 -0.14 4.13
N GLY A 246 0.03 -0.26 5.34
CA GLY A 246 -0.84 -0.53 6.48
C GLY A 246 -0.16 -0.75 7.80
N GLU A 247 -0.86 -0.36 8.86
CA GLU A 247 -0.43 -0.47 10.26
C GLU A 247 -1.51 -1.14 11.11
N HIS A 248 -1.13 -1.53 12.33
CA HIS A 248 -2.10 -2.06 13.30
C HIS A 248 -3.14 -1.00 13.67
N VAL A 249 -4.39 -1.43 13.76
CA VAL A 249 -5.54 -0.58 14.08
C VAL A 249 -5.89 -0.80 15.54
N VAL A 250 -6.09 0.27 16.30
CA VAL A 250 -6.62 0.18 17.68
C VAL A 250 -8.14 0.38 17.71
N HIS A 251 -8.65 1.25 16.84
CA HIS A 251 -10.08 1.58 16.75
C HIS A 251 -10.58 1.43 15.31
N PRO A 252 -11.04 0.23 14.92
CA PRO A 252 -11.69 0.02 13.64
C PRO A 252 -12.91 0.93 13.48
N ASN A 253 -13.21 1.30 12.25
CA ASN A 253 -14.39 2.05 11.85
C ASN A 253 -14.50 3.43 12.54
N HIS A 254 -13.39 3.98 13.00
CA HIS A 254 -13.33 5.25 13.70
C HIS A 254 -11.99 5.95 13.43
N SER A 255 -11.98 6.89 12.47
CA SER A 255 -10.90 7.88 12.29
C SER A 255 -11.25 8.80 11.12
N ARG A 256 -10.58 9.96 11.04
CA ARG A 256 -10.72 10.84 9.87
C ARG A 256 -10.33 10.15 8.56
N SER A 257 -9.33 9.26 8.57
CA SER A 257 -8.94 8.48 7.38
C SER A 257 -10.05 7.52 6.95
N VAL A 258 -10.74 6.89 7.91
CA VAL A 258 -11.92 6.05 7.62
C VAL A 258 -13.04 6.87 6.99
N ASP A 259 -13.34 8.05 7.53
CA ASP A 259 -14.39 8.92 7.00
C ASP A 259 -14.09 9.30 5.54
N LEU A 260 -12.84 9.66 5.25
CA LEU A 260 -12.40 10.03 3.89
C LEU A 260 -12.44 8.83 2.92
N ILE A 261 -12.05 7.63 3.37
CA ILE A 261 -12.16 6.41 2.56
C ILE A 261 -13.64 6.08 2.29
N ASN A 262 -14.49 6.20 3.31
CA ASN A 262 -15.92 5.96 3.17
C ASN A 262 -16.55 6.97 2.21
N GLU A 263 -16.21 8.25 2.31
CA GLU A 263 -16.66 9.29 1.37
C GLU A 263 -16.20 8.98 -0.06
N LEU A 264 -14.94 8.60 -0.25
CA LEU A 264 -14.40 8.20 -1.55
C LEU A 264 -15.18 7.02 -2.18
N VAL A 265 -15.53 6.01 -1.38
CA VAL A 265 -16.24 4.82 -1.86
C VAL A 265 -17.74 5.09 -2.03
N HIS A 266 -18.40 5.70 -1.04
CA HIS A 266 -19.85 5.91 -1.00
C HIS A 266 -20.33 7.08 -1.89
N ASP A 267 -19.60 8.19 -1.90
CA ASP A 267 -20.05 9.42 -2.56
C ASP A 267 -19.44 9.55 -3.97
N HIS A 268 -18.28 8.91 -4.21
CA HIS A 268 -17.57 9.01 -5.49
C HIS A 268 -17.45 7.69 -6.26
N GLY A 269 -17.93 6.56 -5.70
CA GLY A 269 -18.01 5.29 -6.43
C GLY A 269 -16.66 4.65 -6.77
N VAL A 270 -15.60 5.02 -6.03
CA VAL A 270 -14.26 4.47 -6.24
C VAL A 270 -14.11 3.15 -5.49
N THR A 271 -13.58 2.12 -6.14
CA THR A 271 -13.33 0.82 -5.49
C THR A 271 -12.01 0.87 -4.74
N PHE A 272 -12.02 0.60 -3.43
CA PHE A 272 -10.82 0.64 -2.60
C PHE A 272 -10.38 -0.78 -2.22
N VAL A 273 -9.17 -1.16 -2.63
CA VAL A 273 -8.54 -2.47 -2.37
C VAL A 273 -7.38 -2.30 -1.42
N GLY A 274 -7.28 -3.16 -0.41
CA GLY A 274 -6.16 -3.18 0.52
C GLY A 274 -5.59 -4.57 0.72
N SER A 275 -4.33 -4.62 1.12
CA SER A 275 -3.69 -5.85 1.61
C SER A 275 -4.04 -6.10 3.08
N VAL A 276 -4.36 -7.34 3.46
CA VAL A 276 -4.82 -7.63 4.84
C VAL A 276 -3.71 -7.64 5.90
N GLY A 277 -2.44 -7.69 5.49
CA GLY A 277 -1.27 -7.74 6.39
C GLY A 277 -0.47 -9.03 6.27
N ASN A 278 0.70 -9.06 6.88
CA ASN A 278 1.65 -10.18 6.77
C ASN A 278 2.05 -10.73 8.15
N ASP A 279 1.11 -10.72 9.11
CA ASP A 279 1.35 -11.00 10.53
C ASP A 279 0.62 -12.27 11.00
N GLY A 280 0.21 -13.12 10.06
CA GLY A 280 -0.28 -14.48 10.36
C GLY A 280 0.82 -15.37 10.96
N PRO A 281 0.49 -16.60 11.40
CA PRO A 281 -0.76 -17.34 11.19
C PRO A 281 -1.80 -17.19 12.31
N ALA A 282 -1.56 -16.36 13.33
CA ALA A 282 -2.54 -16.14 14.38
C ALA A 282 -3.79 -15.42 13.84
N LEU A 283 -4.96 -15.73 14.40
CA LEU A 283 -6.20 -14.99 14.16
C LEU A 283 -6.09 -13.57 14.75
N GLY A 284 -6.90 -12.64 14.25
CA GLY A 284 -6.92 -11.27 14.77
C GLY A 284 -5.75 -10.40 14.32
N THR A 285 -5.10 -10.76 13.20
CA THR A 285 -3.83 -10.14 12.74
C THR A 285 -4.03 -9.20 11.56
N ILE A 286 -5.27 -8.90 11.17
CA ILE A 286 -5.59 -7.96 10.09
C ILE A 286 -5.13 -6.54 10.45
N LYS A 287 -4.48 -5.89 9.49
CA LYS A 287 -4.02 -4.50 9.57
C LYS A 287 -4.97 -3.55 8.83
N GLY A 288 -4.87 -2.26 9.15
CA GLY A 288 -5.46 -1.20 8.34
C GLY A 288 -4.72 -1.09 7.01
N PRO A 289 -5.36 -0.67 5.90
CA PRO A 289 -6.71 -0.13 5.81
C PRO A 289 -7.83 -1.19 5.75
N CYS A 290 -7.55 -2.47 5.49
CA CYS A 290 -8.57 -3.51 5.38
C CYS A 290 -9.36 -3.71 6.68
N GLY A 291 -8.64 -3.72 7.81
CA GLY A 291 -9.25 -3.81 9.13
C GLY A 291 -9.92 -2.52 9.61
N LEU A 292 -9.86 -1.42 8.83
CA LEU A 292 -10.42 -0.12 9.22
C LEU A 292 -11.89 0.05 8.84
N SER A 293 -12.36 -0.44 7.69
CA SER A 293 -13.70 -0.15 7.18
C SER A 293 -14.23 -1.23 6.25
N SER A 294 -15.55 -1.45 6.26
CA SER A 294 -16.25 -2.32 5.29
C SER A 294 -16.18 -1.80 3.85
N SER A 295 -15.81 -0.54 3.66
CA SER A 295 -15.64 0.07 2.33
C SER A 295 -14.37 -0.39 1.63
N VAL A 296 -13.44 -1.02 2.36
CA VAL A 296 -12.19 -1.56 1.82
C VAL A 296 -12.36 -3.05 1.53
N LEU A 297 -12.05 -3.45 0.31
CA LEU A 297 -11.95 -4.86 -0.09
C LEU A 297 -10.60 -5.40 0.37
N GLY A 298 -10.61 -6.28 1.36
CA GLY A 298 -9.41 -6.89 1.93
C GLY A 298 -8.96 -8.13 1.16
N VAL A 299 -7.68 -8.17 0.78
CA VAL A 299 -7.12 -9.26 -0.03
C VAL A 299 -6.00 -10.01 0.71
N GLY A 300 -6.20 -11.31 0.91
CA GLY A 300 -5.19 -12.24 1.45
C GLY A 300 -4.29 -12.87 0.38
N ALA A 301 -3.18 -13.48 0.81
CA ALA A 301 -2.13 -13.97 -0.07
C ALA A 301 -2.21 -15.48 -0.29
N TYR A 302 -2.47 -15.87 -1.55
CA TYR A 302 -2.50 -17.26 -2.02
C TYR A 302 -1.20 -17.66 -2.72
N VAL A 303 -0.83 -18.93 -2.60
CA VAL A 303 0.30 -19.56 -3.31
C VAL A 303 -0.14 -20.89 -3.93
N SER A 304 -0.01 -20.99 -5.26
CA SER A 304 -0.27 -22.24 -5.97
C SER A 304 0.95 -23.16 -5.96
N ARG A 305 0.72 -24.45 -6.22
CA ARG A 305 1.79 -25.43 -6.46
C ARG A 305 2.77 -24.98 -7.56
N ASP A 306 2.25 -24.42 -8.66
CA ASP A 306 3.09 -23.92 -9.75
C ASP A 306 3.95 -22.73 -9.33
N MET A 307 3.43 -21.86 -8.46
CA MET A 307 4.24 -20.77 -7.89
C MET A 307 5.33 -21.32 -6.97
N MET A 308 5.06 -22.35 -6.17
CA MET A 308 6.08 -22.99 -5.32
C MET A 308 7.27 -23.49 -6.16
N SER A 309 6.98 -24.12 -7.30
CA SER A 309 8.01 -24.60 -8.24
C SER A 309 8.68 -23.46 -9.01
N ASN A 310 7.90 -22.66 -9.74
CA ASN A 310 8.43 -21.79 -10.80
C ASN A 310 8.80 -20.40 -10.31
N VAL A 311 8.16 -19.92 -9.24
CA VAL A 311 8.37 -18.57 -8.69
C VAL A 311 9.32 -18.61 -7.51
N HIS A 312 9.19 -19.61 -6.63
CA HIS A 312 10.02 -19.74 -5.42
C HIS A 312 11.15 -20.76 -5.53
N SER A 313 11.23 -21.49 -6.66
CA SER A 313 12.28 -22.50 -6.88
C SER A 313 12.36 -23.55 -5.77
N LEU A 314 11.22 -23.92 -5.17
CA LEU A 314 11.19 -24.94 -4.12
C LEU A 314 11.40 -26.33 -4.72
N CYS A 315 12.00 -27.23 -3.93
CA CYS A 315 12.11 -28.64 -4.31
C CYS A 315 10.82 -29.40 -3.98
N PRO A 316 10.37 -30.33 -4.84
CA PRO A 316 9.26 -31.22 -4.51
C PRO A 316 9.60 -32.17 -3.34
N PRO A 317 8.59 -32.72 -2.63
CA PRO A 317 7.16 -32.58 -2.88
C PRO A 317 6.60 -31.24 -2.42
N PHE A 318 5.67 -30.70 -3.19
CA PHE A 318 4.96 -29.47 -2.85
C PHE A 318 3.72 -29.77 -2.00
N ALA A 319 3.40 -28.87 -1.08
CA ALA A 319 2.09 -28.86 -0.46
C ALA A 319 0.98 -28.65 -1.51
N GLU A 320 -0.26 -28.90 -1.11
CA GLU A 320 -1.41 -28.44 -1.88
C GLU A 320 -1.44 -26.91 -1.95
N SER A 321 -2.06 -26.38 -3.00
CA SER A 321 -2.20 -24.93 -3.16
C SER A 321 -2.96 -24.35 -1.97
N THR A 322 -2.40 -23.32 -1.34
CA THR A 322 -2.88 -22.83 -0.04
C THR A 322 -2.53 -21.34 0.14
N LEU A 323 -2.70 -20.82 1.34
CA LEU A 323 -2.31 -19.44 1.69
C LEU A 323 -0.84 -19.39 2.12
N TYR A 324 -0.21 -18.22 1.94
CA TYR A 324 1.04 -17.97 2.64
C TYR A 324 0.80 -17.99 4.14
N THR A 325 1.69 -18.64 4.90
CA THR A 325 1.56 -18.82 6.35
C THR A 325 1.51 -17.50 7.12
N TRP A 326 2.22 -16.49 6.62
CA TRP A 326 2.23 -15.14 7.19
C TRP A 326 1.07 -14.26 6.73
N SER A 327 0.21 -14.68 5.78
CA SER A 327 -0.97 -13.87 5.41
C SER A 327 -1.82 -13.63 6.66
N SER A 328 -2.06 -12.36 6.99
CA SER A 328 -2.90 -12.01 8.15
C SER A 328 -4.28 -12.64 8.05
N ARG A 329 -4.84 -12.98 9.20
CA ARG A 329 -6.10 -13.70 9.32
C ARG A 329 -7.08 -12.92 10.18
N GLY A 330 -8.33 -13.00 9.79
CA GLY A 330 -9.45 -12.46 10.54
C GLY A 330 -9.66 -13.14 11.89
N PRO A 331 -10.66 -12.70 12.64
CA PRO A 331 -11.46 -11.49 12.37
C PRO A 331 -10.61 -10.21 12.52
N SER A 332 -11.14 -9.08 12.09
CA SER A 332 -10.71 -7.76 12.56
C SER A 332 -11.06 -7.57 14.05
N LEU A 333 -10.45 -6.59 14.71
CA LEU A 333 -10.69 -6.32 16.14
C LEU A 333 -12.16 -6.02 16.48
N ASP A 334 -12.96 -5.58 15.52
CA ASP A 334 -14.38 -5.30 15.70
C ASP A 334 -15.30 -6.43 15.20
N GLY A 335 -14.75 -7.63 15.00
CA GLY A 335 -15.47 -8.86 14.67
C GLY A 335 -15.84 -9.05 13.20
N ASP A 336 -15.54 -8.07 12.35
CA ASP A 336 -15.62 -8.22 10.89
C ASP A 336 -14.67 -9.31 10.41
N ASN A 337 -14.99 -10.01 9.32
CA ASN A 337 -14.03 -10.96 8.75
C ASN A 337 -12.76 -10.25 8.25
N GLY A 338 -12.89 -9.03 7.72
CA GLY A 338 -11.82 -8.17 7.21
C GLY A 338 -11.15 -8.65 5.91
N ILE A 339 -11.25 -9.94 5.58
CA ILE A 339 -10.82 -10.54 4.32
C ILE A 339 -12.04 -10.82 3.46
N SER A 340 -12.04 -10.31 2.23
CA SER A 340 -13.07 -10.58 1.22
C SER A 340 -12.69 -11.81 0.39
N VAL A 341 -11.49 -11.80 -0.18
CA VAL A 341 -10.99 -12.81 -1.11
C VAL A 341 -9.48 -12.97 -0.96
N VAL A 342 -8.92 -13.99 -1.60
CA VAL A 342 -7.47 -14.16 -1.74
C VAL A 342 -7.06 -14.12 -3.20
N ALA A 343 -5.84 -13.66 -3.45
CA ALA A 343 -5.24 -13.60 -4.77
C ALA A 343 -3.75 -14.02 -4.71
N PRO A 344 -3.12 -14.38 -5.84
CA PRO A 344 -1.71 -14.75 -5.88
C PRO A 344 -0.81 -13.71 -5.18
N GLY A 345 -0.13 -14.13 -4.12
CA GLY A 345 0.63 -13.27 -3.23
C GLY A 345 2.13 -13.18 -3.53
N GLY A 346 2.59 -13.70 -4.67
CA GLY A 346 3.99 -13.63 -5.08
C GLY A 346 4.13 -13.42 -6.58
N ALA A 347 5.10 -12.61 -6.99
CA ALA A 347 5.36 -12.32 -8.39
C ALA A 347 6.83 -11.95 -8.65
N ILE A 348 7.33 -12.34 -9.81
CA ILE A 348 8.56 -11.81 -10.40
C ILE A 348 8.16 -10.77 -11.43
N THR A 349 8.40 -9.49 -11.13
CA THR A 349 8.02 -8.39 -12.04
C THR A 349 8.93 -7.18 -11.84
N SER A 350 8.70 -6.15 -12.66
CA SER A 350 9.55 -4.97 -12.79
C SER A 350 9.73 -4.20 -11.49
N VAL A 351 10.92 -3.63 -11.32
CA VAL A 351 11.28 -2.75 -10.20
C VAL A 351 11.99 -1.50 -10.72
N SER A 352 12.14 -0.50 -9.86
CA SER A 352 12.80 0.77 -10.21
C SER A 352 14.27 0.59 -10.62
N HIS A 353 14.74 1.34 -11.62
CA HIS A 353 16.09 1.19 -12.18
C HIS A 353 17.22 1.41 -11.16
N TRP A 354 17.03 2.24 -10.13
CA TRP A 354 18.03 2.45 -9.08
C TRP A 354 18.42 1.17 -8.32
N THR A 355 17.58 0.12 -8.38
CA THR A 355 17.91 -1.20 -7.82
C THR A 355 18.89 -2.00 -8.68
N LEU A 356 19.27 -1.48 -9.86
CA LEU A 356 20.11 -2.15 -10.84
C LEU A 356 19.60 -3.56 -11.20
N SER A 357 18.28 -3.74 -11.22
CA SER A 357 17.62 -5.01 -11.50
C SER A 357 16.44 -4.77 -12.42
N LYS A 358 16.26 -5.60 -13.46
CA LYS A 358 15.09 -5.52 -14.34
C LYS A 358 13.81 -5.94 -13.61
N GLN A 359 13.88 -7.05 -12.89
CA GLN A 359 12.76 -7.67 -12.17
C GLN A 359 13.22 -8.19 -10.81
N GLN A 360 12.28 -8.32 -9.87
CA GLN A 360 12.53 -8.95 -8.57
C GLN A 360 11.37 -9.85 -8.17
N LEU A 361 11.69 -10.96 -7.51
CA LEU A 361 10.72 -11.72 -6.74
C LEU A 361 10.35 -10.94 -5.48
N LYS A 362 9.07 -10.63 -5.30
CA LYS A 362 8.52 -10.21 -4.01
C LYS A 362 7.29 -11.04 -3.69
N ASN A 363 7.05 -11.26 -2.41
CA ASN A 363 5.84 -11.89 -1.89
C ASN A 363 5.28 -11.05 -0.73
N GLY A 364 3.96 -11.10 -0.59
CA GLY A 364 3.21 -10.27 0.34
C GLY A 364 1.73 -10.27 0.01
N THR A 365 0.87 -9.98 1.00
CA THR A 365 -0.50 -9.52 0.70
C THR A 365 -0.48 -8.22 -0.11
N SER A 366 0.64 -7.48 -0.04
CA SER A 366 0.97 -6.36 -0.93
C SER A 366 1.09 -6.72 -2.41
N MET A 367 1.29 -7.99 -2.77
CA MET A 367 1.31 -8.47 -4.16
C MET A 367 -0.06 -9.04 -4.56
N ALA A 368 -0.81 -9.60 -3.60
CA ALA A 368 -2.17 -10.08 -3.83
C ALA A 368 -3.17 -8.93 -4.07
N ALA A 369 -3.06 -7.85 -3.30
CA ALA A 369 -3.92 -6.67 -3.44
C ALA A 369 -3.88 -6.04 -4.85
N PRO A 370 -2.70 -5.74 -5.47
CA PRO A 370 -2.66 -5.19 -6.82
C PRO A 370 -3.10 -6.21 -7.89
N HIS A 371 -2.95 -7.51 -7.65
CA HIS A 371 -3.52 -8.53 -8.52
C HIS A 371 -5.05 -8.40 -8.55
N CYS A 372 -5.70 -8.31 -7.39
CA CYS A 372 -7.13 -8.09 -7.29
C CYS A 372 -7.56 -6.71 -7.85
N ALA A 373 -6.76 -5.66 -7.63
CA ALA A 373 -7.02 -4.33 -8.21
C ALA A 373 -6.99 -4.36 -9.76
N GLY A 374 -6.07 -5.11 -10.35
CA GLY A 374 -6.05 -5.34 -11.80
C GLY A 374 -7.27 -6.12 -12.27
N VAL A 375 -7.71 -7.15 -11.53
CA VAL A 375 -8.98 -7.86 -11.82
C VAL A 375 -10.16 -6.88 -11.83
N LEU A 376 -10.26 -6.01 -10.82
CA LEU A 376 -11.31 -4.99 -10.75
C LEU A 376 -11.24 -4.00 -11.91
N ALA A 377 -10.04 -3.60 -12.35
CA ALA A 377 -9.89 -2.75 -13.52
C ALA A 377 -10.41 -3.42 -14.81
N LEU A 378 -10.19 -4.74 -14.99
CA LEU A 378 -10.76 -5.50 -16.10
C LEU A 378 -12.30 -5.54 -16.03
N LEU A 379 -12.86 -5.83 -14.84
CA LEU A 379 -14.32 -5.85 -14.64
C LEU A 379 -14.94 -4.49 -14.99
N ILE A 380 -14.37 -3.40 -14.45
CA ILE A 380 -14.84 -2.04 -14.70
C ILE A 380 -14.74 -1.68 -16.19
N SER A 381 -13.64 -2.06 -16.85
CA SER A 381 -13.47 -1.85 -18.29
C SER A 381 -14.60 -2.51 -19.10
N GLY A 382 -14.87 -3.79 -18.84
CA GLY A 382 -15.94 -4.54 -19.52
C GLY A 382 -17.33 -3.99 -19.23
N LEU A 383 -17.63 -3.64 -17.98
CA LEU A 383 -18.94 -3.09 -17.58
C LEU A 383 -19.18 -1.71 -18.18
N LYS A 384 -18.16 -0.83 -18.20
CA LYS A 384 -18.24 0.47 -18.89
C LYS A 384 -18.48 0.29 -20.40
N ALA A 385 -17.76 -0.63 -21.04
CA ALA A 385 -17.92 -0.90 -22.47
C ALA A 385 -19.32 -1.41 -22.83
N GLN A 386 -19.95 -2.20 -21.94
CA GLN A 386 -21.32 -2.70 -22.11
C GLN A 386 -22.39 -1.78 -21.53
N GLN A 387 -22.02 -0.62 -20.98
CA GLN A 387 -22.92 0.34 -20.32
C GLN A 387 -23.75 -0.29 -19.18
N ILE A 388 -23.16 -1.28 -18.49
CA ILE A 388 -23.81 -1.95 -17.36
C ILE A 388 -23.49 -1.16 -16.10
N PRO A 389 -24.50 -0.73 -15.33
CA PRO A 389 -24.26 0.00 -14.10
C PRO A 389 -23.58 -0.89 -13.05
N TYR A 390 -22.68 -0.30 -12.28
CA TYR A 390 -21.97 -0.94 -11.17
C TYR A 390 -21.66 0.07 -10.08
N HIS A 391 -21.32 -0.41 -8.89
CA HIS A 391 -20.76 0.38 -7.80
C HIS A 391 -19.73 -0.47 -7.02
N PRO A 392 -18.90 0.12 -6.14
CA PRO A 392 -17.86 -0.63 -5.44
C PRO A 392 -18.34 -1.90 -4.72
N TYR A 393 -19.49 -1.81 -4.05
CA TYR A 393 -20.09 -2.96 -3.35
C TYR A 393 -20.60 -4.06 -4.28
N SER A 394 -21.13 -3.74 -5.47
CA SER A 394 -21.56 -4.76 -6.43
C SER A 394 -20.37 -5.51 -7.01
N LEU A 395 -19.26 -4.80 -7.26
CA LEU A 395 -18.00 -5.42 -7.69
C LEU A 395 -17.41 -6.32 -6.60
N ARG A 396 -17.39 -5.85 -5.34
CA ARG A 396 -16.99 -6.66 -4.19
C ARG A 396 -17.85 -7.92 -4.08
N HIS A 397 -19.17 -7.77 -4.16
CA HIS A 397 -20.10 -8.90 -4.07
C HIS A 397 -19.90 -9.91 -5.21
N ALA A 398 -19.70 -9.44 -6.45
CA ALA A 398 -19.41 -10.31 -7.59
C ALA A 398 -18.13 -11.12 -7.38
N LEU A 399 -17.08 -10.52 -6.80
CA LEU A 399 -15.85 -11.24 -6.44
C LEU A 399 -16.08 -12.25 -5.31
N GLU A 400 -16.77 -11.85 -4.25
CA GLU A 400 -17.05 -12.71 -3.08
C GLU A 400 -17.97 -13.89 -3.44
N ALA A 401 -19.01 -13.68 -4.26
CA ALA A 401 -19.98 -14.72 -4.62
C ALA A 401 -19.41 -15.76 -5.59
N THR A 402 -18.36 -15.43 -6.35
CA THR A 402 -17.81 -16.27 -7.42
C THR A 402 -16.42 -16.81 -7.14
N ALA A 403 -15.81 -16.37 -6.03
CA ALA A 403 -14.52 -16.86 -5.56
C ALA A 403 -14.55 -18.37 -5.34
N THR A 404 -13.42 -19.02 -5.59
CA THR A 404 -13.26 -20.48 -5.44
C THR A 404 -12.72 -20.79 -4.05
N PRO A 405 -13.48 -21.43 -3.15
CA PRO A 405 -13.00 -21.78 -1.82
C PRO A 405 -11.85 -22.80 -1.89
N LEU A 406 -10.80 -22.54 -1.12
CA LEU A 406 -9.65 -23.44 -0.96
C LEU A 406 -10.00 -24.55 0.04
N PRO A 407 -9.75 -25.83 -0.30
CA PRO A 407 -9.98 -26.95 0.61
C PRO A 407 -9.15 -26.83 1.89
N GLY A 408 -9.79 -27.05 3.04
CA GLY A 408 -9.11 -27.10 4.34
C GLY A 408 -8.68 -25.74 4.91
N VAL A 409 -9.08 -24.63 4.29
CA VAL A 409 -8.77 -23.26 4.75
C VAL A 409 -10.05 -22.59 5.28
N GLY A 410 -9.99 -21.97 6.46
CA GLY A 410 -11.15 -21.33 7.11
C GLY A 410 -11.51 -19.97 6.51
N ALA A 411 -12.76 -19.53 6.69
CA ALA A 411 -13.24 -18.25 6.16
C ALA A 411 -12.50 -17.02 6.73
N GLN A 412 -11.98 -17.11 7.96
CA GLN A 412 -11.11 -16.08 8.57
C GLN A 412 -9.75 -16.00 7.89
N GLU A 413 -9.36 -17.02 7.13
CA GLU A 413 -8.06 -17.06 6.49
C GLU A 413 -8.18 -16.66 5.01
N GLN A 414 -9.23 -17.09 4.32
CA GLN A 414 -9.40 -16.88 2.88
C GLN A 414 -10.56 -15.96 2.46
N GLY A 415 -11.39 -15.51 3.40
CA GLY A 415 -12.67 -14.88 3.05
C GLY A 415 -13.54 -15.86 2.26
N CYS A 416 -13.98 -15.45 1.08
CA CYS A 416 -14.78 -16.25 0.16
C CYS A 416 -13.95 -17.17 -0.76
N GLY A 417 -12.61 -17.06 -0.73
CA GLY A 417 -11.70 -17.89 -1.51
C GLY A 417 -10.95 -17.14 -2.60
N LEU A 418 -10.39 -17.89 -3.56
CA LEU A 418 -9.53 -17.37 -4.63
C LEU A 418 -10.35 -16.61 -5.67
N VAL A 419 -9.86 -15.41 -6.05
CA VAL A 419 -10.50 -14.57 -7.09
C VAL A 419 -10.77 -15.33 -8.39
N ASN A 420 -11.96 -15.14 -8.95
CA ASN A 420 -12.41 -15.75 -10.20
C ASN A 420 -12.93 -14.68 -11.17
N THR A 421 -12.03 -14.16 -12.01
CA THR A 421 -12.34 -13.01 -12.88
C THR A 421 -13.49 -13.25 -13.86
N PRO A 422 -13.55 -14.35 -14.64
CA PRO A 422 -14.67 -14.59 -15.55
C PRO A 422 -16.00 -14.74 -14.82
N GLY A 423 -16.02 -15.52 -13.72
CA GLY A 423 -17.22 -15.69 -12.90
C GLY A 423 -17.74 -14.37 -12.35
N ALA A 424 -16.84 -13.53 -11.81
CA ALA A 424 -17.21 -12.22 -11.29
C ALA A 424 -17.74 -11.28 -12.40
N PHE A 425 -17.21 -11.36 -13.61
CA PHE A 425 -17.71 -10.58 -14.75
C PHE A 425 -19.13 -11.02 -15.14
N ASP A 426 -19.35 -12.31 -15.32
CA ASP A 426 -20.67 -12.86 -15.67
C ASP A 426 -21.72 -12.53 -14.60
N HIS A 427 -21.33 -12.58 -13.32
CA HIS A 427 -22.18 -12.17 -12.20
C HIS A 427 -22.52 -10.68 -12.28
N ALA A 428 -21.52 -9.81 -12.43
CA ALA A 428 -21.73 -8.37 -12.54
C ALA A 428 -22.62 -7.99 -13.74
N VAL A 429 -22.46 -8.66 -14.88
CA VAL A 429 -23.30 -8.47 -16.07
C VAL A 429 -24.75 -8.87 -15.80
N ARG A 430 -24.96 -10.01 -15.15
CA ARG A 430 -26.30 -10.55 -14.84
C ARG A 430 -27.07 -9.69 -13.84
N HIS A 431 -26.38 -9.16 -12.82
CA HIS A 431 -27.01 -8.46 -11.69
C HIS A 431 -26.97 -6.94 -11.84
N GLY A 432 -26.07 -6.38 -12.65
CA GLY A 432 -25.92 -4.93 -12.87
C GLY A 432 -27.24 -4.19 -13.18
N PRO A 433 -28.07 -4.65 -14.14
CA PRO A 433 -29.34 -3.98 -14.46
C PRO A 433 -30.32 -3.86 -13.28
N ARG A 434 -30.17 -4.67 -12.23
CA ARG A 434 -31.02 -4.67 -11.04
C ARG A 434 -30.54 -3.71 -9.94
N LEU A 435 -29.41 -3.04 -10.13
CA LEU A 435 -28.84 -2.12 -9.13
C LEU A 435 -29.59 -0.79 -9.05
N SER A 436 -30.32 -0.41 -10.11
CA SER A 436 -31.07 0.85 -10.12
C SER A 436 -32.18 0.85 -9.07
N GLY A 437 -32.27 1.93 -8.28
CA GLY A 437 -33.24 2.07 -7.20
C GLY A 437 -33.04 1.12 -6.01
N GLN A 438 -31.89 0.44 -5.93
CA GLN A 438 -31.52 -0.42 -4.80
C GLN A 438 -30.46 0.25 -3.91
N PRO A 439 -30.38 -0.13 -2.62
CA PRO A 439 -29.25 0.27 -1.78
C PRO A 439 -27.96 -0.33 -2.33
N TRP A 440 -26.85 0.38 -2.17
CA TRP A 440 -25.54 -0.13 -2.57
C TRP A 440 -25.06 -1.26 -1.65
N PHE A 441 -25.37 -1.19 -0.35
CA PHE A 441 -25.04 -2.24 0.61
C PHE A 441 -25.92 -2.16 1.85
N LEU A 442 -25.81 -3.16 2.72
CA LEU A 442 -26.44 -3.20 4.03
C LEU A 442 -25.37 -2.94 5.10
N ASP A 443 -25.45 -1.80 5.79
CA ASP A 443 -24.59 -1.49 6.94
C ASP A 443 -25.03 -2.33 8.14
N VAL A 444 -24.12 -3.16 8.65
CA VAL A 444 -24.34 -4.03 9.81
C VAL A 444 -23.58 -3.46 10.99
N ARG A 445 -24.30 -3.21 12.08
CA ARG A 445 -23.74 -2.72 13.35
C ARG A 445 -24.15 -3.61 14.50
N VAL A 446 -23.16 -4.07 15.26
CA VAL A 446 -23.32 -4.87 16.46
C VAL A 446 -23.13 -3.98 17.68
N THR A 447 -24.12 -3.94 18.55
CA THR A 447 -23.98 -3.29 19.86
C THR A 447 -23.29 -4.25 20.83
N SER A 448 -22.05 -3.93 21.21
CA SER A 448 -21.27 -4.69 22.19
C SER A 448 -20.70 -3.78 23.28
N PRO A 449 -20.55 -4.25 24.54
CA PRO A 449 -19.89 -3.49 25.59
C PRO A 449 -18.49 -3.04 25.17
N GLY A 450 -18.19 -1.74 25.31
CA GLY A 450 -16.90 -1.17 24.91
C GLY A 450 -16.65 -1.06 23.39
N ARG A 451 -17.57 -1.55 22.54
CA ARG A 451 -17.47 -1.50 21.07
C ARG A 451 -18.82 -1.10 20.46
N PRO A 452 -19.17 0.21 20.45
CA PRO A 452 -20.50 0.67 20.05
C PRO A 452 -20.79 0.58 18.55
N THR A 453 -19.77 0.44 17.70
CA THR A 453 -19.87 0.49 16.23
C THR A 453 -19.29 -0.76 15.54
N ALA A 454 -19.20 -1.88 16.27
CA ALA A 454 -18.60 -3.11 15.77
C ALA A 454 -19.33 -3.64 14.53
N ARG A 455 -18.58 -4.23 13.59
CA ARG A 455 -19.10 -4.79 12.34
C ARG A 455 -19.46 -6.27 12.45
N GLY A 456 -18.93 -6.98 13.44
CA GLY A 456 -19.27 -8.37 13.72
C GLY A 456 -19.25 -8.70 15.20
N ILE A 457 -19.55 -9.96 15.54
CA ILE A 457 -19.60 -10.42 16.93
C ILE A 457 -18.28 -11.13 17.28
N CYS A 458 -17.39 -10.47 18.01
CA CYS A 458 -16.19 -11.11 18.54
C CYS A 458 -16.32 -11.26 20.05
N LEU A 459 -16.36 -12.50 20.55
CA LEU A 459 -16.40 -12.80 21.99
C LEU A 459 -15.03 -13.36 22.39
N ARG A 460 -14.22 -12.54 23.06
CA ARG A 460 -12.81 -12.84 23.32
C ARG A 460 -12.47 -12.78 24.80
N GLU A 461 -13.02 -11.80 25.51
CA GLU A 461 -12.64 -11.59 26.91
C GLU A 461 -13.30 -12.64 27.81
N PRO A 462 -12.65 -13.05 28.92
CA PRO A 462 -13.20 -14.06 29.82
C PRO A 462 -14.65 -13.77 30.25
N PHE A 463 -14.97 -12.50 30.53
CA PHE A 463 -16.33 -12.09 30.91
C PHE A 463 -17.36 -12.20 29.78
N GLU A 464 -16.93 -12.20 28.51
CA GLU A 464 -17.81 -12.36 27.35
C GLU A 464 -18.18 -13.82 27.09
N VAL A 465 -17.36 -14.76 27.56
CA VAL A 465 -17.54 -16.21 27.35
C VAL A 465 -17.84 -16.98 28.63
N THR A 466 -17.89 -16.31 29.78
CA THR A 466 -18.33 -16.90 31.05
C THR A 466 -19.83 -17.20 31.09
N PRO A 467 -20.73 -16.34 30.57
CA PRO A 467 -22.16 -16.63 30.56
C PRO A 467 -22.50 -17.83 29.67
N ALA A 468 -23.45 -18.65 30.11
CA ALA A 468 -23.98 -19.79 29.33
C ALA A 468 -24.60 -19.34 27.99
N ARG A 469 -25.21 -18.15 27.98
CA ARG A 469 -25.85 -17.53 26.83
C ARG A 469 -25.46 -16.07 26.75
N VAL A 470 -25.18 -15.62 25.54
CA VAL A 470 -24.82 -14.24 25.22
C VAL A 470 -25.78 -13.70 24.17
N GLU A 471 -26.39 -12.55 24.45
CA GLU A 471 -27.23 -11.85 23.49
C GLU A 471 -26.51 -10.63 22.93
N ARG A 472 -26.71 -10.38 21.63
CA ARG A 472 -26.21 -9.20 20.93
C ARG A 472 -27.30 -8.62 20.05
N THR A 473 -27.44 -7.29 20.09
CA THR A 473 -28.33 -6.57 19.18
C THR A 473 -27.57 -6.24 17.91
N ILE A 474 -28.13 -6.60 16.77
CA ILE A 474 -27.63 -6.26 15.44
C ILE A 474 -28.61 -5.28 14.82
N LYS A 475 -28.11 -4.14 14.35
CA LYS A 475 -28.84 -3.22 13.48
C LYS A 475 -28.36 -3.38 12.04
N VAL A 476 -29.29 -3.59 11.12
CA VAL A 476 -29.04 -3.61 9.67
C VAL A 476 -29.69 -2.39 9.06
N THR A 477 -28.95 -1.62 8.27
CA THR A 477 -29.44 -0.39 7.64
C THR A 477 -29.11 -0.39 6.15
N PRO A 478 -30.09 -0.28 5.24
CA PRO A 478 -29.83 -0.10 3.82
C PRO A 478 -29.12 1.23 3.56
N VAL A 479 -28.02 1.22 2.80
CA VAL A 479 -27.29 2.43 2.44
C VAL A 479 -27.49 2.72 0.96
N PHE A 480 -28.27 3.76 0.68
CA PHE A 480 -28.48 4.27 -0.66
C PHE A 480 -27.40 5.27 -1.06
N PRO A 481 -27.12 5.40 -2.37
CA PRO A 481 -26.34 6.51 -2.90
C PRO A 481 -26.87 7.85 -2.41
N LYS A 482 -25.97 8.79 -2.14
CA LYS A 482 -26.36 10.15 -1.74
C LYS A 482 -27.28 10.82 -2.77
N ALA A 483 -27.03 10.56 -4.06
CA ALA A 483 -27.84 11.07 -5.16
C ALA A 483 -29.15 10.28 -5.42
N ALA A 484 -29.42 9.19 -4.67
CA ALA A 484 -30.61 8.39 -4.89
C ALA A 484 -31.90 9.18 -4.55
N PRO A 485 -32.91 9.17 -5.44
CA PRO A 485 -34.22 9.76 -5.17
C PRO A 485 -34.84 9.28 -3.86
N ASN A 486 -35.54 10.17 -3.16
CA ASN A 486 -36.29 9.80 -1.95
C ASN A 486 -37.40 8.79 -2.25
N THR A 487 -37.91 8.74 -3.48
CA THR A 487 -38.88 7.73 -3.92
C THR A 487 -38.33 6.31 -3.81
N ASP A 488 -37.06 6.10 -4.15
CA ASP A 488 -36.42 4.79 -4.08
C ASP A 488 -36.27 4.33 -2.63
N ARG A 489 -35.89 5.28 -1.75
CA ARG A 489 -35.81 5.06 -0.29
C ARG A 489 -37.17 4.71 0.31
N VAL A 490 -38.22 5.42 -0.08
CA VAL A 490 -39.60 5.17 0.39
C VAL A 490 -40.13 3.83 -0.13
N ALA A 491 -39.81 3.48 -1.37
CA ALA A 491 -40.23 2.22 -1.97
C ALA A 491 -39.49 0.99 -1.42
N TYR A 492 -38.37 1.19 -0.73
CA TYR A 492 -37.55 0.09 -0.22
C TYR A 492 -38.21 -0.60 0.97
N ALA A 493 -38.74 -1.79 0.70
CA ALA A 493 -39.17 -2.76 1.70
C ALA A 493 -38.81 -4.16 1.20
N LYS A 494 -37.90 -4.83 1.90
CA LYS A 494 -37.45 -6.20 1.56
C LYS A 494 -37.65 -7.12 2.75
N THR A 495 -38.03 -8.37 2.49
CA THR A 495 -38.06 -9.39 3.54
C THR A 495 -36.89 -10.33 3.36
N LEU A 496 -36.00 -10.33 4.36
CA LEU A 496 -34.80 -11.13 4.40
C LEU A 496 -35.02 -12.38 5.24
N ARG A 497 -34.66 -13.55 4.72
CA ARG A 497 -34.54 -14.78 5.49
C ARG A 497 -33.16 -14.84 6.12
N LEU A 498 -33.08 -14.97 7.45
CA LEU A 498 -31.81 -15.09 8.15
C LEU A 498 -31.53 -16.56 8.47
N VAL A 499 -30.31 -17.00 8.21
CA VAL A 499 -29.86 -18.38 8.43
C VAL A 499 -28.53 -18.35 9.18
N ALA A 500 -28.48 -19.00 10.34
CA ALA A 500 -27.22 -19.23 11.04
C ALA A 500 -26.53 -20.48 10.48
N THR A 501 -25.21 -20.41 10.28
CA THR A 501 -24.43 -21.56 9.81
C THR A 501 -24.15 -22.59 10.90
N GLN A 502 -24.36 -22.22 12.17
CA GLN A 502 -24.14 -23.08 13.33
C GLN A 502 -25.38 -23.15 14.22
N PRO A 503 -25.70 -24.32 14.81
CA PRO A 503 -26.91 -24.52 15.61
C PRO A 503 -26.89 -23.76 16.95
N TRP A 504 -25.71 -23.45 17.48
CA TRP A 504 -25.53 -22.68 18.72
C TRP A 504 -25.69 -21.16 18.53
N VAL A 505 -25.96 -20.70 17.30
CA VAL A 505 -26.37 -19.32 17.00
C VAL A 505 -27.85 -19.32 16.62
N ARG A 506 -28.67 -18.60 17.39
CA ARG A 506 -30.10 -18.44 17.12
C ARG A 506 -30.38 -17.03 16.61
N VAL A 507 -31.09 -16.96 15.49
CA VAL A 507 -31.53 -15.73 14.83
C VAL A 507 -33.02 -15.81 14.51
N PRO A 508 -33.74 -14.69 14.39
CA PRO A 508 -35.09 -14.68 13.83
C PRO A 508 -35.08 -15.25 12.41
N SER A 509 -36.11 -16.01 12.03
CA SER A 509 -36.17 -16.62 10.68
C SER A 509 -36.33 -15.58 9.56
N MET A 510 -36.99 -14.46 9.87
CA MET A 510 -37.34 -13.41 8.90
C MET A 510 -37.11 -12.02 9.48
N LEU A 511 -36.64 -11.10 8.63
CA LEU A 511 -36.45 -9.68 8.93
C LEU A 511 -36.99 -8.83 7.78
N THR A 512 -38.11 -8.15 8.00
CA THR A 512 -38.57 -7.11 7.07
C THR A 512 -37.75 -5.85 7.30
N LEU A 513 -36.99 -5.44 6.28
CA LEU A 513 -36.07 -4.32 6.28
C LEU A 513 -36.60 -3.19 5.41
N CYS A 514 -36.86 -2.05 6.03
CA CYS A 514 -37.20 -0.79 5.38
C CYS A 514 -35.99 0.16 5.42
N ASN A 515 -36.09 1.32 4.76
CA ASN A 515 -34.99 2.28 4.64
C ASN A 515 -34.45 2.85 5.98
N ASP A 516 -35.27 2.92 7.03
CA ASP A 516 -34.84 3.33 8.38
C ASP A 516 -33.94 2.30 9.09
N GLY A 517 -33.83 1.10 8.53
CA GLY A 517 -33.10 -0.02 9.09
C GLY A 517 -33.89 -0.73 10.19
N ARG A 518 -33.43 -1.92 10.58
CA ARG A 518 -34.10 -2.72 11.61
C ARG A 518 -33.09 -3.42 12.50
N SER A 519 -33.42 -3.45 13.79
CA SER A 519 -32.65 -4.19 14.79
C SER A 519 -33.29 -5.54 15.08
N PHE A 520 -32.45 -6.54 15.35
CA PHE A 520 -32.85 -7.82 15.90
C PHE A 520 -31.82 -8.32 16.90
N VAL A 521 -32.23 -9.26 17.75
CA VAL A 521 -31.36 -9.88 18.75
C VAL A 521 -30.90 -11.24 18.25
N VAL A 522 -29.60 -11.48 18.40
CA VAL A 522 -28.97 -12.78 18.20
C VAL A 522 -28.65 -13.37 19.56
N SER A 523 -28.97 -14.66 19.73
CA SER A 523 -28.62 -15.42 20.92
C SER A 523 -27.54 -16.44 20.57
N ILE A 524 -26.48 -16.47 21.38
CA ILE A 524 -25.34 -17.36 21.22
C ILE A 524 -25.27 -18.24 22.46
N GLU A 525 -25.39 -19.55 22.28
CA GLU A 525 -25.29 -20.55 23.35
C GLU A 525 -23.83 -20.99 23.50
N ILE A 526 -23.15 -20.44 24.49
CA ILE A 526 -21.70 -20.63 24.69
C ILE A 526 -21.37 -22.06 25.12
N GLU A 527 -22.26 -22.71 25.88
CA GLU A 527 -22.09 -24.09 26.33
C GLU A 527 -22.04 -25.11 25.17
N HIS A 528 -22.64 -24.76 24.03
CA HIS A 528 -22.70 -25.61 22.83
C HIS A 528 -21.65 -25.24 21.77
N VAL A 529 -20.77 -24.28 22.05
CA VAL A 529 -19.65 -23.95 21.18
C VAL A 529 -18.60 -25.06 21.29
N ALA A 530 -18.60 -25.97 20.31
CA ALA A 530 -17.66 -27.07 20.18
C ALA A 530 -16.25 -26.59 19.72
N THR A 531 -15.42 -27.51 19.24
CA THR A 531 -14.09 -27.25 18.63
C THR A 531 -14.13 -26.38 17.37
N ASN A 532 -15.29 -26.21 16.74
CA ASN A 532 -15.48 -25.27 15.64
C ASN A 532 -16.12 -23.98 16.16
N PHE A 533 -15.29 -22.96 16.27
CA PHE A 533 -15.57 -21.73 17.02
C PHE A 533 -16.32 -20.68 16.17
N ASP A 534 -16.40 -20.89 14.86
CA ASP A 534 -16.83 -19.89 13.90
C ASP A 534 -18.26 -20.09 13.39
N ALA A 535 -18.98 -18.98 13.26
CA ALA A 535 -20.34 -18.96 12.72
C ALA A 535 -20.59 -17.71 11.88
N GLN A 536 -21.52 -17.82 10.96
CA GLN A 536 -22.01 -16.73 10.13
C GLN A 536 -23.53 -16.67 10.19
N ILE A 537 -24.09 -15.46 10.05
CA ILE A 537 -25.51 -15.23 9.81
C ILE A 537 -25.64 -14.73 8.37
N LEU A 538 -26.25 -15.56 7.53
CA LEU A 538 -26.49 -15.29 6.12
C LEU A 538 -27.90 -14.71 5.95
N ALA A 539 -28.03 -13.66 5.15
CA ALA A 539 -29.32 -13.04 4.84
C ALA A 539 -29.67 -13.23 3.35
N PHE A 540 -30.82 -13.82 3.04
CA PHE A 540 -31.29 -14.06 1.67
C PHE A 540 -32.55 -13.26 1.37
N GLU A 541 -32.63 -12.62 0.20
CA GLU A 541 -33.84 -11.90 -0.23
C GLU A 541 -34.90 -12.89 -0.72
N THR A 542 -36.09 -12.90 -0.13
CA THR A 542 -37.19 -13.77 -0.61
C THR A 542 -37.78 -13.27 -1.96
N PRO A 543 -37.97 -14.13 -2.99
CA PRO A 543 -37.92 -15.60 -2.97
C PRO A 543 -36.57 -16.24 -3.38
N SER A 544 -35.51 -15.45 -3.58
CA SER A 544 -34.19 -15.98 -3.94
C SER A 544 -33.59 -16.79 -2.79
N ILE A 545 -32.98 -17.93 -3.11
CA ILE A 545 -32.40 -18.89 -2.14
C ILE A 545 -30.91 -19.13 -2.41
N ASP A 546 -30.38 -18.60 -3.50
CA ASP A 546 -29.08 -19.04 -4.03
C ASP A 546 -27.90 -18.18 -3.56
N GLU A 547 -28.11 -16.89 -3.25
CA GLU A 547 -27.02 -15.96 -2.89
C GLU A 547 -27.39 -15.05 -1.70
N PRO A 548 -26.54 -14.92 -0.67
CA PRO A 548 -26.79 -14.03 0.47
C PRO A 548 -26.50 -12.56 0.11
N CYS A 549 -27.40 -11.66 0.48
CA CYS A 549 -27.27 -10.21 0.30
C CYS A 549 -26.48 -9.50 1.41
N ALA A 550 -26.26 -10.18 2.55
CA ALA A 550 -25.38 -9.73 3.63
C ALA A 550 -24.94 -10.92 4.51
N THR A 551 -23.78 -10.77 5.14
CA THR A 551 -23.20 -11.75 6.06
C THR A 551 -22.75 -11.06 7.34
N VAL A 552 -23.08 -11.64 8.50
CA VAL A 552 -22.52 -11.23 9.80
C VAL A 552 -21.64 -12.36 10.33
N SER A 553 -20.35 -12.09 10.57
CA SER A 553 -19.39 -13.05 11.11
C SER A 553 -19.29 -13.02 12.64
N LYS A 554 -19.02 -14.19 13.24
CA LYS A 554 -18.62 -14.34 14.65
C LYS A 554 -17.23 -14.97 14.76
N SER A 555 -16.42 -14.55 15.75
CA SER A 555 -15.12 -15.16 16.09
C SER A 555 -14.92 -15.37 17.61
N PRO A 556 -14.31 -16.51 18.02
CA PRO A 556 -13.74 -16.73 19.37
C PRO A 556 -12.20 -16.81 19.42
N ASP A 557 -11.63 -16.85 20.64
CA ASP A 557 -10.19 -17.03 20.91
C ASP A 557 -9.85 -18.40 21.56
N GLU A 558 -8.63 -18.85 21.33
CA GLU A 558 -7.97 -20.04 21.89
C GLU A 558 -7.73 -19.86 23.40
N LYS A 559 -8.49 -20.58 24.25
CA LYS A 559 -8.03 -21.02 25.60
C LYS A 559 -8.97 -22.03 26.28
N LYS A 560 -9.42 -23.04 25.53
CA LYS A 560 -9.89 -24.32 26.11
C LYS A 560 -9.16 -25.51 25.50
N SER A 561 -7.82 -25.43 25.47
CA SER A 561 -6.93 -26.59 25.28
C SER A 561 -5.81 -26.63 26.33
N THR A 562 -6.02 -26.08 27.52
CA THR A 562 -5.13 -26.39 28.66
C THR A 562 -5.58 -27.70 29.31
N LYS A 563 -5.33 -28.83 28.64
CA LYS A 563 -5.21 -30.18 29.24
C LYS A 563 -4.83 -31.31 28.27
N ILE A 564 -3.91 -31.12 27.32
CA ILE A 564 -3.15 -32.25 26.74
C ILE A 564 -1.72 -31.78 26.42
N PHE A 565 -0.90 -31.57 27.45
CA PHE A 565 0.57 -31.65 27.41
C PHE A 565 1.07 -31.78 28.86
N HIS A 566 0.86 -32.95 29.46
CA HIS A 566 1.54 -33.32 30.70
C HIS A 566 1.78 -34.83 30.75
N SER A 567 2.72 -35.28 29.92
CA SER A 567 3.64 -36.40 30.19
C SER A 567 4.56 -36.56 28.97
N ASP A 568 5.86 -36.81 29.23
CA ASP A 568 6.87 -37.33 28.28
C ASP A 568 7.73 -36.36 27.44
N TRP A 569 8.04 -35.18 27.98
CA TRP A 569 9.15 -34.34 27.49
C TRP A 569 10.28 -34.14 28.52
N LYS A 570 10.50 -35.14 29.39
CA LYS A 570 11.59 -35.15 30.39
C LYS A 570 12.60 -36.30 30.28
N GLU A 571 12.53 -37.13 29.24
CA GLU A 571 13.38 -38.34 29.15
C GLU A 571 14.32 -38.41 27.93
N ARG A 572 14.60 -37.28 27.26
CA ARG A 572 15.56 -37.24 26.12
C ARG A 572 16.59 -36.11 26.17
N VAL A 573 16.98 -35.67 27.37
CA VAL A 573 18.13 -34.76 27.57
C VAL A 573 19.18 -35.33 28.55
N GLU A 574 19.04 -36.58 28.98
CA GLU A 574 20.14 -37.33 29.60
C GLU A 574 20.33 -38.66 28.86
N ARG A 575 21.05 -38.59 27.73
CA ARG A 575 21.90 -39.66 27.17
C ARG A 575 22.75 -39.14 26.03
#